data_AF-M5RJX5-F1
#
_entry.id   AF-M5RJX5-F1
#
_cell.length_a   1.000
_cell.length_b   1.000
_cell.length_c   1.000
_cell.angle_alpha   90.00
_cell.angle_beta   90.00
_cell.angle_gamma   90.00
#
_symmetry.space_group_name_H-M   'P 1'
#
loop_
_entity.id
_entity.type
_entity.pdbx_description
1 polymer ?
#
loop_
_entity_poly.entity_id
_entity_poly.type
_entity_poly.pdbx_seq_one_letter_code
_entity_poly.pdbx_strand_id
1 'polypeptide(L)'
;MNAELPDNLLAYVPDPGGEYSYPIVTFTWVLVRKQYADDAKTEQVKSFIQWCLTSGQDYAEAAGNVRLAPHVIRASESKLEAMKVVSKKSLVQAASVAQD
;
A
#
# COMPACT_ATOMS: atom_id res chain seq x y z
N MET A 1 -17.05 -1.19 5.25
CA MET A 1 -16.86 0.15 5.82
C MET A 1 -16.89 1.19 4.72
N ASN A 2 -17.83 2.13 4.78
CA ASN A 2 -18.00 3.21 3.79
C ASN A 2 -17.20 4.45 4.21
N ALA A 3 -15.89 4.31 4.34
CA ALA A 3 -15.02 5.43 4.71
C ALA A 3 -14.62 6.23 3.47
N GLU A 4 -14.67 7.55 3.58
CA GLU A 4 -14.04 8.47 2.64
C GLU A 4 -12.53 8.47 2.90
N LEU A 5 -11.74 8.25 1.84
CA LEU A 5 -10.28 8.23 1.97
C LEU A 5 -9.67 9.50 1.37
N PRO A 6 -8.91 10.27 2.16
CA PRO A 6 -8.10 11.36 1.63
C PRO A 6 -6.90 10.82 0.84
N ASP A 7 -6.24 11.73 0.12
CA ASP A 7 -5.14 11.38 -0.79
C ASP A 7 -3.91 10.77 -0.11
N ASN A 8 -3.72 11.04 1.19
CA ASN A 8 -2.64 10.46 2.01
C ASN A 8 -3.04 9.13 2.68
N LEU A 9 -4.25 8.62 2.41
CA LEU A 9 -4.82 7.38 2.97
C LEU A 9 -5.02 7.39 4.51
N LEU A 10 -4.87 8.55 5.16
CA LEU A 10 -5.08 8.70 6.60
C LEU A 10 -6.53 9.11 6.88
N ALA A 11 -7.42 8.13 6.92
CA ALA A 11 -8.82 8.33 7.27
C ALA A 11 -9.09 8.05 8.75
N TYR A 12 -9.82 8.94 9.41
CA TYR A 12 -10.24 8.77 10.80
C TYR A 12 -11.76 8.63 10.84
N VAL A 13 -12.26 7.54 11.43
CA VAL A 13 -13.70 7.22 11.48
C VAL A 13 -14.10 6.90 12.92
N PRO A 14 -14.17 7.90 13.81
CA PRO A 14 -14.40 7.69 15.24
C PRO A 14 -15.82 7.20 15.56
N ASP A 15 -16.81 7.49 14.71
CA ASP A 15 -18.20 7.03 14.84
C ASP A 15 -18.76 6.70 13.43
N PRO A 16 -18.56 5.46 12.95
CA PRO A 16 -18.99 5.06 11.61
C PRO A 16 -20.51 5.01 11.51
N GLY A 17 -21.07 5.71 10.53
CA GLY A 17 -22.51 5.64 10.24
C GLY A 17 -22.97 4.24 9.79
N GLY A 18 -24.26 3.95 9.98
CA GLY A 18 -24.91 2.69 9.62
C GLY A 18 -25.53 1.99 10.83
N GLU A 19 -26.71 1.41 10.65
CA GLU A 19 -27.50 0.80 11.75
C GLU A 19 -26.74 -0.31 12.51
N TYR A 20 -25.89 -1.05 11.81
CA TYR A 20 -25.11 -2.16 12.36
C TYR A 20 -23.61 -1.85 12.50
N SER A 21 -23.22 -0.58 12.38
CA SER A 21 -21.82 -0.18 12.50
C SER A 21 -21.38 -0.17 13.96
N TYR A 22 -20.24 -0.81 14.25
CA TYR A 22 -19.66 -0.75 15.58
C TYR A 22 -19.08 0.66 15.83
N PRO A 23 -19.36 1.30 16.98
CA PRO A 23 -19.10 2.73 17.18
C PRO A 23 -17.61 3.08 17.33
N ILE A 24 -16.71 2.10 17.48
CA ILE A 24 -15.28 2.37 17.66
C ILE A 24 -14.49 1.52 16.67
N VAL A 25 -14.15 2.10 15.53
CA VAL A 25 -13.32 1.46 14.50
C VAL A 25 -12.15 2.34 14.12
N THR A 26 -11.07 1.73 13.68
CA THR A 26 -9.92 2.46 13.14
C THR A 26 -9.26 1.65 12.04
N PHE A 27 -8.60 2.36 11.14
CA PHE A 27 -7.56 1.75 10.33
C PHE A 27 -6.28 1.57 11.14
N THR A 28 -5.43 0.70 10.65
CA THR A 28 -4.00 0.68 10.96
C THR A 28 -3.22 0.94 9.68
N TRP A 29 -2.04 1.53 9.80
CA TRP A 29 -1.25 1.99 8.65
C TRP A 29 0.14 1.37 8.66
N VAL A 30 0.65 1.12 7.46
CA VAL A 30 2.05 0.79 7.22
C VAL A 30 2.71 1.96 6.50
N LEU A 31 3.78 2.49 7.09
CA LEU A 31 4.58 3.54 6.46
C LEU A 31 5.68 2.89 5.63
N VAL A 32 5.62 3.07 4.31
CA VAL A 32 6.57 2.48 3.34
C VAL A 32 7.38 3.58 2.67
N ARG A 33 8.69 3.36 2.50
CA ARG A 33 9.51 4.31 1.74
C ARG A 33 9.20 4.19 0.25
N LYS A 34 9.11 5.33 -0.44
CA LYS A 34 8.90 5.36 -1.90
C LYS A 34 10.03 4.70 -2.69
N GLN A 35 11.23 4.65 -2.12
CA GLN A 35 12.43 4.05 -2.71
C GLN A 35 13.37 3.59 -1.59
N TYR A 36 14.03 2.46 -1.80
CA TYR A 36 15.13 1.97 -0.97
C TYR A 36 16.45 2.07 -1.74
N ALA A 37 17.59 2.01 -1.04
CA ALA A 37 18.91 2.04 -1.68
C ALA A 37 19.17 0.81 -2.57
N ASP A 38 18.50 -0.30 -2.28
CA ASP A 38 18.54 -1.53 -3.06
C ASP A 38 17.19 -1.72 -3.78
N ASP A 39 17.24 -1.87 -5.10
CA ASP A 39 16.07 -2.09 -5.93
C ASP A 39 15.41 -3.45 -5.65
N ALA A 40 16.20 -4.49 -5.36
CA ALA A 40 15.67 -5.80 -5.01
C ALA A 40 14.83 -5.71 -3.72
N LYS A 41 15.29 -4.90 -2.76
CA LYS A 41 14.53 -4.62 -1.54
C LYS A 41 13.25 -3.82 -1.84
N THR A 42 13.32 -2.83 -2.73
CA THR A 42 12.13 -2.07 -3.14
C THR A 42 11.07 -2.98 -3.75
N GLU A 43 11.46 -3.89 -4.65
CA GLU A 43 10.55 -4.84 -5.28
C GLU A 43 9.95 -5.86 -4.30
N GLN A 44 10.76 -6.37 -3.37
CA GLN A 44 10.26 -7.30 -2.35
C GLN A 44 9.26 -6.63 -1.41
N VAL A 45 9.53 -5.39 -0.98
CA VAL A 45 8.58 -4.62 -0.16
C VAL A 45 7.31 -4.34 -0.96
N LYS A 46 7.43 -3.90 -2.23
CA LYS A 46 6.27 -3.66 -3.09
C LYS A 46 5.40 -4.92 -3.22
N SER A 47 6.03 -6.05 -3.52
CA SER A 47 5.36 -7.35 -3.67
C SER A 47 4.70 -7.82 -2.38
N PHE A 48 5.35 -7.62 -1.22
CA PHE A 48 4.78 -7.96 0.07
C PHE A 48 3.52 -7.13 0.39
N ILE A 49 3.57 -5.81 0.18
CA ILE A 49 2.41 -4.95 0.41
C ILE A 49 1.28 -5.28 -0.57
N GLN A 50 1.59 -5.54 -1.84
CA GLN A 50 0.59 -6.00 -2.82
C GLN A 50 -0.08 -7.31 -2.38
N TRP A 51 0.69 -8.25 -1.83
CA TRP A 51 0.15 -9.48 -1.27
C TRP A 51 -0.76 -9.21 -0.07
N CYS A 52 -0.36 -8.33 0.87
CA CYS A 52 -1.20 -7.94 2.01
C CYS A 52 -2.53 -7.30 1.60
N LEU A 53 -2.55 -6.54 0.49
CA LEU A 53 -3.76 -5.91 -0.05
C LEU A 53 -4.67 -6.91 -0.79
N THR A 54 -4.16 -8.09 -1.15
CA THR A 54 -4.87 -9.13 -1.91
C THR A 54 -5.02 -10.41 -1.08
N SER A 55 -4.29 -11.49 -1.40
CA SER A 55 -4.41 -12.79 -0.74
C SER A 55 -4.14 -12.75 0.77
N GLY A 56 -3.34 -11.80 1.24
CA GLY A 56 -3.09 -11.60 2.67
C GLY A 56 -4.35 -11.22 3.47
N GLN A 57 -5.40 -10.70 2.82
CA GLN A 57 -6.69 -10.39 3.47
C GLN A 57 -7.40 -11.65 3.97
N ASP A 58 -7.05 -12.85 3.49
CA ASP A 58 -7.66 -14.11 3.92
C ASP A 58 -7.30 -14.44 5.39
N TYR A 59 -6.25 -13.81 5.92
CA TYR A 59 -5.84 -13.94 7.32
C TYR A 59 -6.51 -12.92 8.26
N ALA A 60 -7.22 -11.93 7.72
CA ALA A 60 -7.75 -10.82 8.51
C ALA A 60 -8.76 -11.28 9.57
N GLU A 61 -9.72 -12.12 9.17
CA GLU A 61 -10.81 -12.56 10.05
C GLU A 61 -10.29 -13.43 11.21
N ALA A 62 -9.36 -14.35 10.93
CA ALA A 62 -8.73 -15.17 11.96
C ALA A 62 -7.93 -14.32 12.97
N ALA A 63 -7.42 -13.16 12.55
CA ALA A 63 -6.75 -12.19 13.40
C ALA A 63 -7.70 -11.18 14.07
N GLY A 64 -9.03 -11.34 13.92
CA GLY A 64 -10.04 -10.44 14.48
C GLY A 64 -10.19 -9.11 13.75
N ASN A 65 -9.65 -8.99 12.53
CA ASN A 65 -9.74 -7.79 11.69
C ASN A 65 -10.79 -7.96 10.60
N VAL A 66 -11.34 -6.83 10.15
CA VAL A 66 -12.27 -6.78 9.02
C VAL A 66 -11.48 -6.61 7.73
N ARG A 67 -11.85 -7.35 6.68
CA ARG A 67 -11.22 -7.22 5.36
C ARG A 67 -11.42 -5.81 4.79
N LEU A 68 -10.41 -5.31 4.08
CA LEU A 68 -10.48 -4.00 3.44
C LEU A 68 -11.55 -3.98 2.35
N ALA A 69 -12.29 -2.86 2.27
CA ALA A 69 -13.25 -2.66 1.21
C ALA A 69 -12.54 -2.46 -0.15
N PRO A 70 -13.13 -2.88 -1.28
CA PRO A 70 -12.48 -2.81 -2.59
C PRO A 70 -11.96 -1.42 -3.00
N HIS A 71 -12.63 -0.34 -2.60
CA HIS A 71 -12.16 1.02 -2.92
C HIS A 71 -10.91 1.41 -2.11
N VAL A 72 -10.76 0.90 -0.89
CA VAL A 72 -9.57 1.11 -0.05
C VAL A 72 -8.37 0.38 -0.64
N ILE A 73 -8.58 -0.85 -1.13
CA ILE A 73 -7.55 -1.65 -1.81
C ILE A 73 -7.07 -0.89 -3.04
N ARG A 74 -7.97 -0.48 -3.94
CA ARG A 74 -7.62 0.27 -5.16
C ARG A 74 -6.86 1.57 -4.86
N ALA A 75 -7.30 2.32 -3.85
CA ALA A 75 -6.62 3.56 -3.44
C ALA A 75 -5.19 3.27 -2.94
N SER A 76 -5.01 2.18 -2.18
CA SER A 76 -3.71 1.75 -1.66
C SER A 76 -2.77 1.27 -2.76
N GLU A 77 -3.27 0.45 -3.70
CA GLU A 77 -2.53 -0.02 -4.88
C GLU A 77 -2.07 1.16 -5.75
N SER A 78 -2.91 2.16 -5.96
CA SER A 78 -2.53 3.37 -6.71
C SER A 78 -1.34 4.11 -6.09
N LYS A 79 -1.25 4.17 -4.75
CA LYS A 79 -0.07 4.75 -4.07
C LYS A 79 1.14 3.81 -4.10
N LEU A 80 0.92 2.49 -4.11
CA LEU A 80 1.98 1.49 -4.22
C LEU A 80 2.69 1.53 -5.58
N GLU A 81 1.95 1.80 -6.66
CA GLU A 81 2.53 1.98 -8.00
C GLU A 81 3.44 3.20 -8.12
N ALA A 82 3.33 4.18 -7.21
CA ALA A 82 4.24 5.31 -7.16
C ALA A 82 5.61 4.98 -6.53
N MET A 83 5.81 3.75 -6.03
CA MET A 83 7.13 3.30 -5.56
C MET A 83 8.09 3.15 -6.75
N LYS A 84 9.28 3.74 -6.62
CA LYS A 84 10.29 3.77 -7.69
C LYS A 84 11.23 2.59 -7.53
N VAL A 85 11.16 1.65 -8.46
CA VAL A 85 12.22 0.66 -8.66
C VAL A 85 13.18 1.26 -9.67
N VAL A 86 14.46 1.40 -9.34
CA VAL A 86 15.44 1.85 -10.34
C VAL A 86 15.59 0.72 -11.34
N SER A 87 15.01 0.91 -12.52
CA SER A 87 15.17 -0.07 -13.59
C SER A 87 16.65 -0.18 -13.93
N LYS A 88 17.17 -1.42 -14.01
CA LYS A 88 18.51 -1.76 -14.52
C LYS A 88 18.86 -1.06 -15.84
N LYS A 89 17.86 -0.62 -16.61
CA LYS A 89 18.01 0.19 -17.82
C LYS A 89 18.73 1.53 -17.58
N SER A 90 18.59 2.15 -16.40
CA SER A 90 19.24 3.44 -16.09
C SER A 90 20.75 3.30 -15.82
N LEU A 91 21.20 2.15 -15.29
CA LEU A 91 22.61 1.89 -15.00
C LEU A 91 23.41 1.61 -16.29
N VAL A 92 22.79 0.95 -17.26
CA VAL A 92 23.40 0.70 -18.59
C VAL A 92 23.48 1.99 -19.40
N GLN A 93 22.47 2.87 -19.32
CA GLN A 93 22.47 4.15 -20.03
C GLN A 93 23.50 5.12 -19.45
N ALA A 94 23.69 5.15 -18.12
CA ALA A 94 24.70 5.99 -17.48
C ALA A 94 26.14 5.54 -17.80
N ALA A 95 26.37 4.22 -17.94
CA ALA A 95 27.67 3.68 -18.34
C ALA A 95 28.02 3.97 -19.81
N SER A 96 27.01 4.05 -20.70
CA SER A 96 27.20 4.39 -22.12
C SER A 96 27.52 5.87 -22.36
N VAL A 97 27.09 6.78 -21.48
CA VAL A 97 27.32 8.23 -21.64
C VAL A 97 28.68 8.67 -21.07
N ALA A 98 29.32 7.84 -20.25
CA ALA A 98 30.63 8.11 -19.67
C ALA A 98 31.81 7.62 -20.53
N GLN A 99 31.55 7.07 -21.73
CA GLN A 99 32.58 6.57 -22.65
C GLN A 99 32.78 7.42 -23.91
N ASP A 100 32.14 8.60 -24.01
CA ASP A 100 32.37 9.59 -25.08
C ASP A 100 33.06 10.86 -24.55
#